data_AF-A0A4W6F3E6-F1
#
_entry.id   AF-A0A4W6F3E6-F1
#
_cell.length_a   1.000
_cell.length_b   1.000
_cell.length_c   1.000
_cell.angle_alpha   90.00
_cell.angle_beta   90.00
_cell.angle_gamma   90.00
#
_symmetry.space_group_name_H-M   'P 1'
#
loop_
_entity.id
_entity.type
_entity.pdbx_description
1 polymer ?
#
loop_
_entity_poly.entity_id
_entity_poly.type
_entity_poly.pdbx_seq_one_letter_code
_entity_poly.pdbx_strand_id
1 'polypeptide(L)'
;MIQRAWRRYVYREVFRYFKQLISQFNQGDPQKILKPVNPREAELLDAAAGVFMRFRLGGVTFPPNIYYKIFTHRPITDVCASSPRDYTQLGLKQPVARQTNTRWPVVQEDRSGWYRRMEHNSWRLFCSKVVPITEPREIGVNKKMDFHYSKLQRQQDVDRWRKRRKIEWLNQILTQCIDTWLPWWGPQPRK
;
A
#
# COMPACT_ATOMS: atom_id res chain seq x y z
N MET A 1 36.17 22.47 -11.00
CA MET A 1 35.12 22.06 -11.98
C MET A 1 35.10 20.55 -12.26
N ILE A 2 36.25 19.87 -12.37
CA ILE A 2 36.36 18.45 -12.73
C ILE A 2 35.54 17.51 -11.84
N GLN A 3 35.63 17.66 -10.51
CA GLN A 3 34.88 16.82 -9.56
C GLN A 3 33.36 16.91 -9.73
N ARG A 4 32.81 18.09 -10.07
CA ARG A 4 31.36 18.26 -10.32
C ARG A 4 30.94 17.56 -11.62
N ALA A 5 31.76 17.64 -12.67
CA ALA A 5 31.50 16.95 -13.93
C ALA A 5 31.56 15.42 -13.75
N TRP A 6 32.56 14.92 -13.01
CA TRP A 6 32.68 13.51 -12.67
C TRP A 6 31.47 12.99 -11.88
N ARG A 7 31.07 13.70 -10.81
CA ARG A 7 29.87 13.32 -10.03
C ARG A 7 28.61 13.28 -10.89
N ARG A 8 28.42 14.26 -11.78
CA ARG A 8 27.28 14.26 -12.73
C ARG A 8 27.33 13.06 -13.67
N TYR A 9 28.50 12.72 -14.20
CA TYR A 9 28.66 11.54 -15.05
C TYR A 9 28.29 10.27 -14.29
N VAL A 10 28.89 10.04 -13.12
CA VAL A 10 28.60 8.88 -12.26
C VAL A 10 27.11 8.78 -11.93
N TYR A 11 26.45 9.90 -11.58
CA TYR A 11 25.02 9.89 -11.27
C TYR A 11 24.16 9.51 -12.47
N ARG A 12 24.52 9.96 -13.68
CA ARG A 12 23.83 9.56 -14.91
C ARG A 12 24.02 8.08 -15.21
N GLU A 13 25.23 7.55 -15.02
CA GLU A 13 25.50 6.11 -15.22
C GLU A 13 24.72 5.25 -14.23
N VAL A 14 24.74 5.60 -12.94
CA VAL A 14 23.97 4.88 -11.91
C VAL A 14 22.48 4.92 -12.20
N PHE A 15 21.95 6.06 -12.64
CA PHE A 15 20.53 6.15 -13.03
C PHE A 15 20.21 5.31 -14.27
N ARG A 16 21.08 5.29 -15.29
CA ARG A 16 20.92 4.44 -16.48
C ARG A 16 20.88 2.96 -16.09
N TYR A 17 21.79 2.54 -15.20
CA TYR A 17 21.81 1.19 -14.66
C TYR A 17 20.47 0.83 -14.00
N PHE A 18 19.95 1.67 -13.09
CA PHE A 18 18.66 1.41 -12.45
C PHE A 18 17.50 1.37 -13.45
N LYS A 19 17.49 2.25 -14.45
CA LYS A 19 16.47 2.26 -15.49
C LYS A 19 16.48 0.95 -16.29
N GLN A 20 17.67 0.48 -16.69
CA GLN A 20 17.82 -0.79 -17.41
C GLN A 20 17.41 -1.98 -16.52
N LEU A 21 17.86 -2.02 -15.27
CA LEU A 21 17.52 -3.06 -14.31
C LEU A 21 16.00 -3.18 -14.09
N ILE A 22 15.32 -2.05 -13.87
CA ILE A 22 13.87 -2.01 -13.72
C ILE A 22 13.16 -2.44 -15.01
N SER A 23 13.67 -2.03 -16.18
CA SER A 23 13.11 -2.46 -17.46
C SER A 23 13.19 -3.98 -17.64
N GLN A 24 14.30 -4.59 -17.24
CA GLN A 24 14.49 -6.05 -17.27
C GLN A 24 13.54 -6.75 -16.29
N PHE A 25 13.41 -6.23 -15.07
CA PHE A 25 12.47 -6.80 -14.09
C PHE A 25 11.01 -6.69 -14.50
N ASN A 26 10.62 -5.62 -15.19
CA ASN A 26 9.25 -5.50 -15.71
C ASN A 26 8.92 -6.54 -16.80
N GLN A 27 9.93 -7.11 -17.46
CA GLN A 27 9.76 -8.12 -18.51
C GLN A 27 9.98 -9.56 -17.99
N GLY A 28 10.67 -9.70 -16.85
CA GLY A 28 10.99 -10.98 -16.26
C GLY A 28 9.86 -11.58 -15.45
N ASP A 29 10.04 -12.85 -15.07
CA ASP A 29 9.13 -13.58 -14.20
C ASP A 29 9.24 -13.05 -12.75
N PRO A 30 8.14 -12.57 -12.13
CA PRO A 30 8.16 -12.02 -10.77
C PRO A 30 8.68 -13.03 -9.75
N GLN A 31 8.46 -14.34 -9.94
CA GLN A 31 8.97 -15.36 -9.02
C GLN A 31 10.50 -15.39 -9.02
N LYS A 32 11.12 -15.37 -10.19
CA LYS A 32 12.59 -15.38 -10.33
C LYS A 32 13.21 -14.10 -9.79
N ILE A 33 12.55 -12.96 -10.01
CA ILE A 33 13.03 -11.65 -9.55
C ILE A 33 12.96 -11.53 -8.03
N LEU A 34 11.89 -12.07 -7.42
CA LEU A 34 11.67 -11.98 -5.98
C LEU A 34 12.45 -13.04 -5.19
N LYS A 35 12.73 -14.21 -5.77
CA LYS A 35 13.47 -15.31 -5.12
C LYS A 35 14.77 -14.89 -4.41
N PRO A 36 15.66 -14.06 -5.00
CA PRO A 36 16.89 -13.62 -4.31
C PRO A 36 16.64 -12.58 -3.20
N VAL A 37 15.49 -11.90 -3.20
CA VAL A 37 15.18 -10.83 -2.25
C VAL A 37 14.34 -11.36 -1.08
N ASN A 38 13.28 -12.10 -1.38
CA ASN A 38 12.38 -12.70 -0.42
C ASN A 38 11.88 -14.07 -0.94
N PRO A 39 12.57 -15.17 -0.60
CA PRO A 39 12.22 -16.49 -1.12
C PRO A 39 10.85 -16.97 -0.62
N ARG A 40 10.46 -16.61 0.60
CA ARG A 40 9.16 -17.01 1.18
C ARG A 40 7.98 -16.44 0.40
N GLU A 41 8.08 -15.18 -0.01
CA GLU A 41 7.04 -14.57 -0.84
C GLU A 41 7.07 -15.10 -2.27
N ALA A 42 8.26 -15.37 -2.81
CA ALA A 42 8.41 -15.95 -4.14
C ALA A 42 7.74 -17.34 -4.25
N GLU A 43 7.76 -18.14 -3.18
CA GLU A 43 7.06 -19.43 -3.12
C GLU A 43 5.52 -19.30 -3.15
N LEU A 44 4.99 -18.18 -2.66
CA LEU A 44 3.54 -17.90 -2.68
C LEU A 44 3.06 -17.35 -4.03
N LEU A 45 3.98 -16.99 -4.93
CA LEU A 45 3.60 -16.47 -6.24
C LEU A 45 3.16 -17.60 -7.15
N ASP A 46 1.89 -17.56 -7.53
CA ASP A 46 1.29 -18.50 -8.46
C ASP A 46 1.13 -17.90 -9.86
N ALA A 47 1.55 -18.67 -10.88
CA ALA A 47 1.38 -18.31 -12.29
C ALA A 47 -0.11 -18.17 -12.65
N ALA A 48 -1.01 -18.93 -12.00
CA ALA A 48 -2.46 -18.83 -12.19
C ALA A 48 -3.11 -17.63 -11.45
N ALA A 49 -2.40 -16.92 -10.57
CA ALA A 49 -2.83 -15.63 -10.02
C ALA A 49 -2.50 -14.42 -10.93
N GLY A 50 -1.58 -14.58 -11.89
CA GLY A 50 -1.27 -13.54 -12.88
C GLY A 50 -0.59 -12.35 -12.21
N VAL A 51 0.36 -12.68 -11.33
CA VAL A 51 1.09 -11.74 -10.51
C VAL A 51 2.06 -10.93 -11.37
N PHE A 52 2.18 -9.64 -11.08
CA PHE A 52 3.23 -8.80 -11.62
C PHE A 52 3.73 -7.84 -10.55
N MET A 53 4.99 -7.42 -10.67
CA MET A 53 5.61 -6.47 -9.75
C MET A 53 5.69 -5.10 -10.43
N ARG A 54 5.48 -4.03 -9.66
CA ARG A 54 5.84 -2.68 -10.10
C ARG A 54 6.95 -2.16 -9.22
N PHE A 55 7.90 -1.48 -9.85
CA PHE A 55 9.05 -0.89 -9.18
C PHE A 55 8.95 0.63 -9.11
N ARG A 56 9.49 1.22 -8.05
CA ARG A 56 9.61 2.66 -7.86
C ARG A 56 11.00 3.01 -7.36
N LEU A 57 11.50 4.14 -7.80
CA LEU A 57 12.69 4.77 -7.21
C LEU A 57 12.22 5.68 -6.08
N GLY A 58 12.87 5.62 -4.93
CA GLY A 58 12.58 6.45 -3.77
C GLY A 58 13.83 6.68 -2.92
N GLY A 59 13.67 7.39 -1.81
CA GLY A 59 14.79 7.81 -0.95
C GLY A 59 15.07 9.31 -1.07
N VAL A 60 15.66 9.86 -0.01
CA VAL A 60 15.94 11.30 0.12
C VAL A 60 17.33 11.69 -0.42
N THR A 61 18.22 10.71 -0.58
CA THR A 61 19.57 10.88 -1.10
C THR A 61 19.78 10.09 -2.39
N PHE A 62 20.70 10.55 -3.23
CA PHE A 62 21.17 9.81 -4.40
C PHE A 62 22.36 8.92 -3.98
N PRO A 63 22.46 7.66 -4.45
CA PRO A 63 21.59 6.96 -5.39
C PRO A 63 20.23 6.54 -4.81
N PRO A 64 19.16 6.50 -5.64
CA PRO A 64 17.83 6.14 -5.17
C PRO A 64 17.75 4.66 -4.75
N ASN A 65 16.90 4.40 -3.76
CA ASN A 65 16.47 3.07 -3.35
C ASN A 65 15.38 2.54 -4.30
N ILE A 66 15.42 1.24 -4.61
CA ILE A 66 14.37 0.58 -5.41
C ILE A 66 13.36 -0.05 -4.46
N TYR A 67 12.09 0.31 -4.64
CA TYR A 67 10.95 -0.29 -3.96
C TYR A 67 10.11 -1.10 -4.92
N TYR A 68 9.42 -2.12 -4.42
CA TYR A 68 8.48 -2.94 -5.17
C TYR A 68 7.14 -3.07 -4.46
N LYS A 69 6.10 -3.35 -5.25
CA LYS A 69 4.79 -3.76 -4.77
C LYS A 69 4.22 -4.82 -5.72
N ILE A 70 3.57 -5.82 -5.14
CA ILE A 70 3.02 -6.97 -5.86
C ILE A 70 1.57 -6.66 -6.23
N PHE A 71 1.21 -6.92 -7.49
CA PHE A 71 -0.12 -6.73 -8.06
C PHE A 71 -0.55 -8.00 -8.80
N THR A 72 -1.84 -8.11 -9.07
CA THR A 72 -2.42 -9.21 -9.85
C THR A 72 -3.27 -8.66 -10.97
N HIS A 73 -3.14 -9.23 -12.17
CA HIS A 73 -4.01 -8.90 -13.29
C HIS A 73 -5.38 -9.56 -13.17
N ARG A 74 -5.43 -10.74 -12.56
CA ARG A 74 -6.64 -11.53 -12.44
C ARG A 74 -7.51 -11.02 -11.29
N PRO A 75 -8.84 -11.14 -11.40
CA PRO A 75 -9.75 -10.75 -10.34
C PRO A 75 -9.50 -11.59 -9.09
N ILE A 76 -9.36 -10.92 -7.94
CA ILE A 76 -9.24 -11.56 -6.63
C ILE A 76 -10.54 -11.36 -5.88
N THR A 77 -11.05 -12.44 -5.29
CA THR A 77 -12.18 -12.37 -4.35
C THR A 77 -11.66 -12.35 -2.92
N ASP A 78 -12.10 -11.34 -2.18
CA ASP A 78 -11.84 -11.24 -0.75
C ASP A 78 -12.83 -12.10 0.04
N VAL A 79 -12.39 -13.28 0.46
CA VAL A 79 -13.19 -14.23 1.23
C VAL A 79 -13.61 -13.63 2.58
N CYS A 80 -12.77 -12.79 3.18
CA CYS A 80 -13.04 -12.12 4.45
C CYS A 80 -14.10 -11.00 4.33
N ALA A 81 -14.54 -10.66 3.11
CA ALA A 81 -15.63 -9.72 2.92
C ALA A 81 -17.01 -10.33 3.23
N SER A 82 -17.18 -11.63 2.95
CA SER A 82 -18.46 -12.34 3.11
C SER A 82 -18.48 -13.28 4.32
N SER A 83 -17.31 -13.68 4.84
CA SER A 83 -17.20 -14.55 6.00
C SER A 83 -16.19 -13.98 6.99
N PRO A 84 -16.62 -13.58 8.21
CA PRO A 84 -15.75 -12.94 9.20
C PRO A 84 -14.87 -13.94 9.96
N ARG A 85 -14.33 -14.95 9.28
CA ARG A 85 -13.49 -15.97 9.90
C ARG A 85 -12.03 -15.53 9.86
N ASP A 86 -11.29 -15.83 10.93
CA ASP A 86 -9.84 -15.65 10.93
C ASP A 86 -9.17 -16.84 10.23
N TYR A 87 -8.92 -16.69 8.93
CA TYR A 87 -8.28 -17.71 8.09
C TYR A 87 -6.79 -17.88 8.39
N THR A 88 -6.18 -17.02 9.21
CA THR A 88 -4.76 -17.12 9.57
C THR A 88 -4.54 -18.17 10.66
N GLN A 89 -5.56 -18.45 11.47
CA GLN A 89 -5.49 -19.41 12.57
C GLN A 89 -5.77 -20.83 12.07
N LEU A 90 -4.71 -21.64 11.97
CA LEU A 90 -4.80 -23.06 11.60
C LEU A 90 -5.73 -23.86 12.53
N GLY A 91 -5.80 -23.50 13.81
CA GLY A 91 -6.63 -24.18 14.82
C GLY A 91 -8.14 -24.03 14.65
N LEU A 92 -8.61 -23.00 13.93
CA LEU A 92 -10.03 -22.76 13.67
C LEU A 92 -10.58 -23.57 12.49
N LYS A 93 -9.73 -24.35 11.79
CA LYS A 93 -10.11 -25.19 10.64
C LYS A 93 -10.83 -26.50 11.03
N GLN A 94 -11.28 -26.66 12.27
CA GLN A 94 -11.97 -27.89 12.65
C GLN A 94 -13.28 -28.05 11.84
N PRO A 95 -13.51 -29.22 11.22
CA PRO A 95 -14.76 -29.50 10.55
C PRO A 95 -15.87 -29.55 11.60
N VAL A 96 -16.85 -28.66 11.44
CA VAL A 96 -18.08 -28.54 12.25
C VAL A 96 -18.75 -29.91 12.48
N ALA A 97 -18.57 -30.85 11.54
CA ALA A 97 -19.09 -32.22 11.60
C ALA A 97 -18.66 -33.02 12.84
N ARG A 98 -17.53 -32.71 13.50
CA ARG A 98 -17.11 -33.43 14.72
C ARG A 98 -17.82 -32.98 16.00
N GLN A 99 -18.57 -31.88 15.95
CA GLN A 99 -19.17 -31.28 17.14
C GLN A 99 -20.61 -31.75 17.43
N THR A 100 -21.29 -32.41 16.48
CA THR A 100 -22.70 -32.79 16.68
C THR A 100 -22.90 -34.09 17.47
N ASN A 101 -21.87 -34.94 17.60
CA ASN A 101 -21.99 -36.28 18.20
C ASN A 101 -21.34 -36.45 19.59
N THR A 102 -20.72 -35.40 20.14
CA THR A 102 -20.12 -35.53 21.48
C THR A 102 -20.42 -34.29 22.32
N ARG A 103 -20.68 -34.55 23.59
CA ARG A 103 -21.03 -33.64 24.71
C ARG A 103 -19.95 -32.61 25.04
N TRP A 104 -19.29 -32.02 24.04
CA TRP A 104 -18.25 -31.00 24.21
C TRP A 104 -18.90 -29.61 24.32
N PRO A 105 -18.32 -28.70 25.13
CA PRO A 105 -18.83 -27.34 25.22
C PRO A 105 -18.74 -26.67 23.85
N VAL A 106 -19.83 -26.02 23.42
CA VAL A 106 -19.81 -25.12 22.26
C VAL A 106 -18.80 -24.03 22.58
N VAL A 107 -17.62 -24.08 21.96
CA VAL A 107 -16.62 -23.03 22.13
C VAL A 107 -17.22 -21.75 21.57
N GLN A 108 -17.49 -20.79 22.44
CA GLN A 108 -17.98 -19.48 22.05
C GLN A 108 -16.88 -18.80 21.22
N GLU A 109 -17.11 -18.65 19.91
CA GLU A 109 -16.14 -17.99 19.04
C GLU A 109 -15.99 -16.52 19.44
N ASP A 110 -14.77 -16.10 19.76
CA ASP A 110 -14.46 -14.70 19.98
C ASP A 110 -14.66 -13.91 18.66
N ARG A 111 -15.62 -12.98 18.68
CA ARG A 111 -15.99 -12.16 17.52
C ARG A 111 -15.30 -10.79 17.52
N SER A 112 -14.46 -10.49 18.51
CA SER A 112 -13.84 -9.18 18.71
C SER A 112 -12.97 -8.70 17.53
N GLY A 113 -12.42 -9.65 16.76
CA GLY A 113 -11.58 -9.41 15.59
C GLY A 113 -12.33 -9.34 14.26
N TRP A 114 -13.65 -9.57 14.23
CA TRP A 114 -14.41 -9.67 12.97
C TRP A 114 -14.34 -8.38 12.18
N TYR A 115 -14.07 -8.51 10.87
CA TYR A 115 -13.91 -7.41 9.92
C TYR A 115 -12.82 -6.38 10.27
N ARG A 116 -11.97 -6.66 11.26
CA ARG A 116 -10.80 -5.82 11.53
C ARG A 116 -9.77 -6.03 10.43
N ARG A 117 -9.41 -4.94 9.74
CA ARG A 117 -8.48 -5.00 8.62
C ARG A 117 -7.20 -4.25 8.92
N MET A 118 -6.10 -4.84 8.49
CA MET A 118 -4.75 -4.28 8.55
C MET A 118 -4.20 -4.26 7.13
N GLU A 119 -3.78 -3.10 6.65
CA GLU A 119 -3.14 -3.00 5.33
C GLU A 119 -1.63 -3.23 5.45
N HIS A 120 -1.18 -4.42 5.03
CA HIS A 120 0.24 -4.81 4.99
C HIS A 120 0.86 -4.74 3.58
N ASN A 121 0.21 -4.03 2.65
CA ASN A 121 0.62 -3.93 1.25
C ASN A 121 1.31 -2.60 0.92
N SER A 122 2.25 -2.21 1.77
CA SER A 122 3.09 -1.02 1.59
C SER A 122 4.16 -1.24 0.51
N TRP A 123 4.81 -0.16 0.05
CA TRP A 123 5.97 -0.28 -0.84
C TRP A 123 7.15 -0.88 -0.06
N ARG A 124 7.70 -1.99 -0.55
CA ARG A 124 8.77 -2.77 0.11
C ARG A 124 10.10 -2.51 -0.55
N LEU A 125 11.19 -2.45 0.22
CA LEU A 125 12.52 -2.25 -0.33
C LEU A 125 13.00 -3.50 -1.08
N PHE A 126 13.43 -3.34 -2.34
CA PHE A 126 13.89 -4.45 -3.18
C PHE A 126 15.34 -4.84 -2.92
N CYS A 127 16.22 -3.86 -2.68
CA CYS A 127 17.64 -4.12 -2.44
C CYS A 127 18.22 -3.01 -1.57
N SER A 128 18.66 -3.36 -0.35
CA SER A 128 19.44 -2.49 0.52
C SER A 128 20.91 -2.84 0.33
N LYS A 129 21.66 -2.05 -0.44
CA LYS A 129 23.13 -2.22 -0.47
C LYS A 129 23.87 -1.15 0.32
N VAL A 130 23.21 -0.13 0.85
CA VAL A 130 23.93 1.02 1.44
C VAL A 130 23.21 1.79 2.55
N VAL A 131 22.06 1.34 3.02
CA VAL A 131 21.34 2.07 4.08
C VAL A 131 21.62 1.41 5.42
N PRO A 132 22.15 2.12 6.44
CA PRO A 132 22.23 1.59 7.79
C PRO A 132 20.84 1.15 8.24
N ILE A 133 20.81 0.10 9.06
CA ILE A 133 19.62 -0.64 9.53
C ILE A 133 18.51 0.27 10.15
N THR A 134 18.83 1.55 10.37
CA THR A 134 18.05 2.59 11.02
C THR A 134 16.91 3.20 10.18
N GLU A 135 16.88 3.08 8.85
CA GLU A 135 15.72 3.59 8.10
C GLU A 135 14.52 2.63 8.25
N PRO A 136 13.31 3.14 8.59
CA PRO A 136 12.13 2.32 8.76
C PRO A 136 11.92 1.47 7.51
N ARG A 137 12.05 0.15 7.66
CA ARG A 137 11.91 -0.85 6.58
C ARG A 137 10.54 -0.84 5.89
N GLU A 138 9.61 -0.03 6.39
CA GLU A 138 8.22 0.02 5.98
C GLU A 138 7.80 1.47 5.79
N ILE A 139 7.73 1.93 4.54
CA ILE A 139 7.01 3.15 4.17
C ILE A 139 5.52 2.80 4.21
N GLY A 140 4.97 2.69 5.41
CA GLY A 140 3.56 2.43 5.62
C GLY A 140 3.27 2.01 7.05
N VAL A 141 2.90 2.99 7.86
CA VAL A 141 2.27 2.76 9.17
C VAL A 141 1.14 1.75 8.99
N ASN A 142 1.12 0.72 9.82
CA ASN A 142 0.02 -0.24 9.91
C ASN A 142 -1.28 0.53 10.18
N LYS A 143 -2.06 0.79 9.13
CA LYS A 143 -3.32 1.50 9.23
C LYS A 143 -4.41 0.48 9.50
N LYS A 144 -5.02 0.60 10.69
CA LYS A 144 -6.31 -0.03 10.95
C LYS A 144 -7.33 0.58 10.00
N MET A 145 -8.05 -0.28 9.29
CA MET A 145 -9.13 0.14 8.41
C MET A 145 -10.44 -0.42 8.91
N ASP A 146 -11.43 0.47 9.06
CA ASP A 146 -12.79 0.06 9.34
C ASP A 146 -13.40 -0.55 8.09
N PHE A 147 -13.95 -1.75 8.22
CA PHE A 147 -14.61 -2.44 7.13
C PHE A 147 -15.98 -2.93 7.53
N HIS A 148 -16.99 -2.46 6.82
CA HIS A 148 -18.36 -2.91 7.00
C HIS A 148 -18.67 -4.09 6.06
N TYR A 149 -19.31 -5.15 6.56
CA TYR A 149 -19.63 -6.33 5.75
C TYR A 149 -20.50 -6.00 4.53
N SER A 150 -21.56 -5.21 4.71
CA SER A 150 -22.45 -4.77 3.63
C SER A 150 -21.71 -3.94 2.59
N LYS A 151 -21.73 -4.41 1.33
CA LYS A 151 -21.14 -3.70 0.18
C LYS A 151 -21.86 -2.38 -0.10
N LEU A 152 -23.18 -2.36 0.07
CA LEU A 152 -24.00 -1.15 -0.13
C LEU A 152 -23.62 -0.07 0.89
N GLN A 153 -23.45 -0.44 2.16
CA GLN A 153 -23.00 0.50 3.20
C GLN A 153 -21.63 1.08 2.86
N ARG A 154 -20.67 0.25 2.46
CA ARG A 154 -19.33 0.70 2.05
C ARG A 154 -19.38 1.67 0.87
N GLN A 155 -20.23 1.40 -0.13
CA GLN A 155 -20.39 2.30 -1.27
C GLN A 155 -20.93 3.67 -0.82
N GLN A 156 -21.95 3.68 0.04
CA GLN A 156 -22.50 4.90 0.64
C GLN A 156 -21.45 5.64 1.47
N ASP A 157 -20.62 4.95 2.24
CA ASP A 157 -19.56 5.54 3.06
C ASP A 157 -18.50 6.24 2.21
N VAL A 158 -18.07 5.59 1.11
CA VAL A 158 -17.14 6.16 0.15
C VAL A 158 -17.72 7.41 -0.51
N ASP A 159 -18.99 7.36 -0.91
CA ASP A 159 -19.66 8.49 -1.56
C ASP A 159 -19.89 9.65 -0.57
N ARG A 160 -20.24 9.36 0.69
CA ARG A 160 -20.29 10.37 1.77
C ARG A 160 -18.92 10.98 2.03
N TRP A 161 -17.86 10.17 2.06
CA TRP A 161 -16.49 10.64 2.24
C TRP A 161 -16.05 11.54 1.08
N ARG A 162 -16.34 11.15 -0.18
CA ARG A 162 -16.05 11.98 -1.37
C ARG A 162 -16.78 13.32 -1.33
N LYS A 163 -18.06 13.32 -0.96
CA LYS A 163 -18.85 14.56 -0.79
C LYS A 163 -18.24 15.49 0.26
N ARG A 164 -17.89 14.96 1.44
CA ARG A 164 -17.21 15.74 2.49
C ARG A 164 -15.89 16.33 1.99
N ARG A 165 -15.04 15.52 1.35
CA ARG A 165 -13.76 15.98 0.80
C ARG A 165 -13.91 17.06 -0.26
N LYS A 166 -14.94 16.96 -1.10
CA LYS A 166 -15.25 18.00 -2.09
C LYS A 166 -15.66 19.31 -1.42
N ILE A 167 -16.49 19.26 -0.37
CA ILE A 167 -16.89 20.45 0.39
C ILE A 167 -15.68 21.05 1.10
N GLU A 168 -14.87 20.24 1.78
CA GLU A 168 -13.62 20.67 2.43
C GLU A 168 -12.69 21.38 1.44
N TRP A 169 -12.52 20.81 0.25
CA TRP A 169 -11.70 21.40 -0.82
C TRP A 169 -12.26 22.73 -1.34
N LEU A 170 -13.58 22.81 -1.58
CA LEU A 170 -14.23 24.07 -1.98
C LEU A 170 -14.09 25.14 -0.90
N ASN A 171 -14.26 24.78 0.37
CA ASN A 171 -14.07 25.70 1.49
C ASN A 171 -12.63 26.22 1.54
N GLN A 172 -11.62 25.36 1.35
CA GLN A 172 -10.22 25.79 1.29
C GLN A 172 -9.97 26.80 0.15
N ILE A 173 -10.53 26.55 -1.04
CA ILE A 173 -10.42 27.48 -2.16
C ILE A 173 -11.11 28.81 -1.86
N LEU A 174 -12.32 28.76 -1.30
CA LEU A 174 -13.06 29.97 -0.95
C LEU A 174 -12.31 30.80 0.09
N THR A 175 -11.77 30.17 1.15
CA THR A 175 -10.94 30.86 2.16
C THR A 175 -9.71 31.49 1.51
N GLN A 176 -8.98 30.74 0.67
CA GLN A 176 -7.80 31.27 -0.01
C GLN A 176 -8.15 32.44 -0.97
N CYS A 177 -9.25 32.34 -1.70
CA CYS A 177 -9.75 33.45 -2.52
C CYS A 177 -10.10 34.66 -1.66
N ILE A 178 -10.90 34.50 -0.62
CA ILE A 178 -11.27 35.60 0.30
C ILE A 178 -10.01 36.29 0.83
N ASP A 179 -9.01 35.54 1.30
CA ASP A 179 -7.74 36.11 1.81
C ASP A 179 -6.92 36.85 0.74
N THR A 180 -6.96 36.40 -0.52
CA THR A 180 -6.24 37.05 -1.63
C THR A 180 -6.96 38.26 -2.23
N TRP A 181 -8.29 38.28 -2.23
CA TRP A 181 -9.11 39.30 -2.89
C TRP A 181 -9.64 40.40 -1.95
N LEU A 182 -9.84 40.14 -0.65
CA LEU A 182 -10.30 41.16 0.31
C LEU A 182 -9.40 42.41 0.40
N PRO A 183 -8.06 42.31 0.36
CA PRO A 183 -7.18 43.49 0.44
C PRO A 183 -7.33 44.45 -0.74
N TRP A 184 -7.90 44.00 -1.87
CA TRP A 184 -8.03 44.76 -3.11
C TRP A 184 -9.42 45.39 -3.32
N TRP A 185 -10.41 45.00 -2.50
CA TRP A 185 -11.80 45.46 -2.62
C TRP A 185 -12.31 46.31 -1.44
N GLY A 186 -11.43 46.63 -0.48
CA GLY A 186 -11.74 47.52 0.65
C GLY A 186 -11.66 49.01 0.27
N PRO A 187 -12.46 49.90 0.90
CA PRO A 187 -12.38 51.33 0.64
C PRO A 187 -10.99 51.88 0.99
N GLN A 188 -10.31 52.47 0.00
CA GLN A 188 -9.03 53.15 0.19
C GLN A 188 -9.23 54.33 1.18
N PRO A 189 -8.36 54.50 2.19
CA PRO A 189 -8.49 55.61 3.12
C PRO A 189 -8.39 56.93 2.35
N ARG A 190 -9.43 57.76 2.44
CA ARG A 190 -9.40 59.13 1.90
C ARG A 190 -8.33 59.91 2.66
N LYS A 191 -7.39 60.49 1.92
CA LYS A 191 -6.42 61.47 2.43
C LYS A 191 -7.11 62.76 2.84
#